data_AF-A0AAD8Y9Z2-F1
#
_entry.id   AF-A0AAD8Y9Z2-F1
#
_cell.length_a   1.000
_cell.length_b   1.000
_cell.length_c   1.000
_cell.angle_alpha   90.00
_cell.angle_beta   90.00
_cell.angle_gamma   90.00
#
_symmetry.space_group_name_H-M   'P 1'
#
loop_
_entity.id
_entity.type
_entity.pdbx_description
1 polymer ?
#
loop_
_entity_poly.entity_id
_entity_poly.type
_entity_poly.pdbx_seq_one_letter_code
_entity_poly.pdbx_strand_id
1 'polypeptide(L)'
;MFGYAYSSTPIGLILAKRFIKGDYKEVANWFPGVYFTFVALPYVAWSSALQAVPSAEDVILIIGDILCIVPFFAFQRGLGGVILVSTEFNDANLSWGDVWAFDTRIWYTILVMIVVGSMEWLFLYRLTSRREPKTQLTGDEVAEFGTPCDISHNPDVVEERERSRKDNEGINARDIVKTFAIEKKTIGGEGVGWRTKKERVVKSAVKGVSFGVRENEIYALLGPNGAGKSTIMNSLASQLTPDYGEISLGGVVCDESDLNTDHLYRDGNVSFCPQFDALFLKKTVDEHVKFYSAIRGLDWDADATQDHINAIIKLLGLEQHRTKEATELSGGYKRRLCLAVAMIGYPKVVILDEPTTGLDPAARHLVWEVLKPSVRNGYDVGAILLSSHYMDECQQLGTRIGIMIDGELVTTGELSRLQELYCTGLFVEISLQPSVVDSIKAESAAIDAFAEIGMEASVYESLPLHFKLKVGFQQDVDTNNNSITQLAEAFRMLETNKAELGIQFYSVALMSLEQIFIDLSRKQFETDEELSERKQLAQL
;
A
#
# COMPACT_ATOMS: atom_id res chain seq x y z
N MET A 1 46.97 17.80 18.42
CA MET A 1 45.60 18.32 18.67
C MET A 1 45.00 18.88 17.37
N PHE A 2 44.93 18.07 16.30
CA PHE A 2 44.35 18.46 14.99
C PHE A 2 43.55 17.31 14.32
N GLY A 3 43.25 16.25 15.08
CA GLY A 3 42.61 15.03 14.55
C GLY A 3 41.07 15.03 14.59
N TYR A 4 40.43 16.13 15.00
CA TYR A 4 38.98 16.17 15.22
C TYR A 4 38.21 17.14 14.31
N ALA A 5 38.88 17.83 13.39
CA ALA A 5 38.23 18.84 12.53
C ALA A 5 37.75 18.31 11.17
N TYR A 6 38.08 17.07 10.79
CA TYR A 6 37.84 16.56 9.43
C TYR A 6 36.64 15.61 9.30
N SER A 7 35.90 15.34 10.38
CA SER A 7 34.70 14.48 10.37
C SER A 7 33.38 15.26 10.29
N SER A 8 33.41 16.58 10.10
CA SER A 8 32.24 17.45 10.27
C SER A 8 31.92 18.26 9.01
N THR A 9 31.78 17.62 7.85
CA THR A 9 30.98 18.24 6.78
C THR A 9 29.55 17.70 6.87
N PRO A 10 28.55 18.58 7.12
CA PRO A 10 27.13 18.21 7.19
C PRO A 10 26.66 17.43 5.96
N ILE A 11 27.27 17.71 4.81
CA ILE A 11 26.96 17.09 3.51
C ILE A 11 27.31 15.59 3.49
N GLY A 12 28.41 15.16 4.13
CA GLY A 12 28.79 13.74 4.22
C GLY A 12 27.78 12.93 5.04
N LEU A 13 27.31 13.50 6.16
CA LEU A 13 26.29 12.91 7.03
C LEU A 13 24.89 12.90 6.38
N ILE A 14 24.56 13.91 5.57
CA ILE A 14 23.26 14.02 4.88
C ILE A 14 23.20 13.12 3.65
N LEU A 15 24.29 12.98 2.88
CA LEU A 15 24.34 12.09 1.71
C LEU A 15 24.52 10.62 2.11
N ALA A 16 25.11 10.33 3.27
CA ALA A 16 25.18 8.97 3.83
C ALA A 16 23.79 8.34 4.03
N LYS A 17 22.77 9.14 4.36
CA LYS A 17 21.37 8.67 4.45
C LYS A 17 20.71 8.41 3.09
N ARG A 18 21.31 8.86 1.98
CA ARG A 18 20.67 8.84 0.65
C ARG A 18 21.14 7.71 -0.27
N PHE A 19 22.26 7.05 0.04
CA PHE A 19 22.79 5.91 -0.73
C PHE A 19 22.58 4.55 -0.02
N ILE A 20 21.35 4.29 0.42
CA ILE A 20 20.96 3.04 1.12
C ILE A 20 20.89 1.81 0.18
N LYS A 21 21.10 1.99 -1.13
CA LYS A 21 21.09 0.88 -2.10
C LYS A 21 22.40 0.83 -2.90
N GLY A 22 23.42 0.19 -2.33
CA GLY A 22 24.68 -0.17 -3.00
C GLY A 22 25.91 0.20 -2.17
N ASP A 23 26.52 -0.80 -1.53
CA ASP A 23 27.79 -0.80 -0.77
C ASP A 23 28.31 0.54 -0.20
N TYR A 24 27.79 0.89 0.98
CA TYR A 24 28.27 1.99 1.84
C TYR A 24 29.78 1.95 2.09
N LYS A 25 30.39 0.75 2.18
CA LYS A 25 31.83 0.60 2.42
C LYS A 25 32.67 0.91 1.18
N GLU A 26 32.21 0.58 -0.02
CA GLU A 26 32.95 0.92 -1.23
C GLU A 26 32.87 2.43 -1.48
N VAL A 27 31.67 3.01 -1.41
CA VAL A 27 31.46 4.45 -1.60
C VAL A 27 32.17 5.28 -0.53
N ALA A 28 32.12 4.89 0.76
CA ALA A 28 32.87 5.60 1.80
C ALA A 28 34.40 5.50 1.62
N ASN A 29 34.91 4.48 0.91
CA ASN A 29 36.34 4.31 0.66
C ASN A 29 36.82 5.07 -0.59
N TRP A 30 36.03 5.12 -1.68
CA TRP A 30 36.43 5.84 -2.90
C TRP A 30 35.92 7.28 -2.96
N PHE A 31 34.84 7.64 -2.26
CA PHE A 31 34.27 9.00 -2.29
C PHE A 31 35.19 10.06 -1.66
N PRO A 32 35.91 9.81 -0.54
CA PRO A 32 36.97 10.72 -0.10
C PRO A 32 38.05 10.88 -1.16
N GLY A 33 38.38 9.81 -1.89
CA GLY A 33 39.31 9.84 -3.01
C GLY A 33 38.80 10.68 -4.19
N VAL A 34 37.54 10.51 -4.60
CA VAL A 34 36.91 11.29 -5.69
C VAL A 34 36.67 12.73 -5.28
N TYR A 35 36.25 12.98 -4.04
CA TYR A 35 36.16 14.31 -3.46
C TYR A 35 37.54 14.97 -3.43
N PHE A 36 38.58 14.29 -2.95
CA PHE A 36 39.95 14.79 -2.97
C PHE A 36 40.45 15.04 -4.41
N THR A 37 40.11 14.17 -5.36
CA THR A 37 40.56 14.26 -6.77
C THR A 37 39.87 15.37 -7.54
N PHE A 38 38.57 15.60 -7.33
CA PHE A 38 37.81 16.63 -8.06
C PHE A 38 37.73 17.97 -7.35
N VAL A 39 37.98 18.01 -6.04
CA VAL A 39 37.81 19.21 -5.21
C VAL A 39 39.15 19.71 -4.67
N ALA A 40 39.98 18.84 -4.09
CA ALA A 40 41.26 19.24 -3.49
C ALA A 40 42.40 19.29 -4.51
N LEU A 41 42.44 18.38 -5.48
CA LEU A 41 43.52 18.27 -6.47
C LEU A 41 43.60 19.47 -7.43
N PRO A 42 42.48 20.04 -7.94
CA PRO A 42 42.53 21.28 -8.72
C PRO A 42 43.01 22.47 -7.89
N TYR A 43 42.65 22.54 -6.60
CA TYR A 43 43.09 23.60 -5.70
C TYR A 43 44.58 23.47 -5.32
N VAL A 44 45.06 22.26 -5.06
CA VAL A 44 46.49 21.97 -4.80
C VAL A 44 47.31 22.19 -6.06
N ALA A 45 46.85 21.71 -7.22
CA ALA A 45 47.50 21.97 -8.51
C ALA A 45 47.53 23.47 -8.84
N TRP A 46 46.44 24.20 -8.56
CA TRP A 46 46.36 25.66 -8.68
C TRP A 46 47.36 26.37 -7.75
N SER A 47 47.39 25.99 -6.46
CA SER A 47 48.30 26.55 -5.47
C SER A 47 49.77 26.23 -5.77
N SER A 48 50.07 25.05 -6.31
CA SER A 48 51.42 24.66 -6.71
C SER A 48 51.85 25.30 -8.04
N ALA A 49 50.92 25.47 -8.99
CA ALA A 49 51.18 26.19 -10.25
C ALA A 49 51.47 27.68 -10.00
N LEU A 50 50.75 28.31 -9.07
CA LEU A 50 51.01 29.68 -8.60
C LEU A 50 52.42 29.85 -8.01
N GLN A 51 52.95 28.82 -7.35
CA GLN A 51 54.29 28.86 -6.74
C GLN A 51 55.41 28.52 -7.74
N ALA A 52 55.11 27.76 -8.80
CA ALA A 52 56.12 27.20 -9.69
C ALA A 52 56.42 28.05 -10.93
N VAL A 53 55.56 29.00 -11.33
CA VAL A 53 55.72 29.75 -12.58
C VAL A 53 55.58 31.26 -12.34
N PRO A 54 56.68 31.98 -12.04
CA PRO A 54 56.66 33.43 -11.85
C PRO A 54 56.38 34.24 -13.13
N SER A 55 56.45 33.62 -14.32
CA SER A 55 56.51 34.32 -15.61
C SER A 55 55.31 34.08 -16.53
N ALA A 56 54.18 33.57 -16.03
CA ALA A 56 52.99 33.30 -16.83
C ALA A 56 51.68 33.61 -16.07
N GLU A 57 51.60 34.78 -15.42
CA GLU A 57 50.41 35.23 -14.67
C GLU A 57 49.12 35.23 -15.51
N ASP A 58 49.20 35.61 -16.78
CA ASP A 58 48.02 35.75 -17.66
C ASP A 58 47.35 34.41 -17.98
N VAL A 59 48.15 33.34 -18.18
CA VAL A 59 47.61 31.99 -18.46
C VAL A 59 46.99 31.38 -17.20
N ILE A 60 47.59 31.66 -16.04
CA ILE A 60 47.09 31.23 -14.73
C ILE A 60 45.74 31.91 -14.47
N LEU A 61 45.61 33.23 -14.68
CA LEU A 61 44.36 33.97 -14.50
C LEU A 61 43.22 33.42 -15.38
N ILE A 62 43.47 33.15 -16.67
CA ILE A 62 42.47 32.60 -17.59
C ILE A 62 41.99 31.21 -17.15
N ILE A 63 42.89 30.34 -16.70
CA ILE A 63 42.52 29.01 -16.19
C ILE A 63 41.71 29.14 -14.89
N GLY A 64 42.06 30.09 -14.03
CA GLY A 64 41.33 30.38 -12.80
C GLY A 64 39.90 30.86 -13.04
N ASP A 65 39.71 31.69 -14.05
CA ASP A 65 38.38 32.21 -14.42
C ASP A 65 37.49 31.11 -15.05
N ILE A 66 38.09 30.19 -15.80
CA ILE A 66 37.37 29.00 -16.31
C ILE A 66 36.93 28.09 -15.15
N LEU A 67 37.77 27.92 -14.13
CA LEU A 67 37.47 27.07 -12.96
C LEU A 67 36.43 27.68 -12.01
N CYS A 68 36.15 28.99 -12.08
CA CYS A 68 35.11 29.67 -11.31
C CYS A 68 33.67 29.25 -11.69
N ILE A 69 33.49 28.52 -12.79
CA ILE A 69 32.21 27.88 -13.16
C ILE A 69 31.78 26.84 -12.10
N VAL A 70 32.74 26.30 -11.33
CA VAL A 70 32.48 25.34 -10.25
C VAL A 70 32.21 26.08 -8.94
N PRO A 71 30.98 26.03 -8.35
CA PRO A 71 30.60 26.85 -7.20
C PRO A 71 31.52 26.71 -5.99
N PHE A 72 32.04 25.50 -5.76
CA PHE A 72 32.91 25.20 -4.63
C PHE A 72 34.32 25.80 -4.78
N PHE A 73 34.86 25.86 -5.99
CA PHE A 73 36.17 26.48 -6.26
C PHE A 73 36.09 28.00 -6.08
N ALA A 74 34.99 28.63 -6.54
CA ALA A 74 34.73 30.04 -6.32
C ALA A 74 34.67 30.40 -4.82
N PHE A 75 34.01 29.55 -4.01
CA PHE A 75 33.95 29.72 -2.56
C PHE A 75 35.33 29.62 -1.90
N GLN A 76 36.13 28.60 -2.24
CA GLN A 76 37.48 28.43 -1.69
C GLN A 76 38.45 29.51 -2.13
N ARG A 77 38.39 29.96 -3.39
CA ARG A 77 39.18 31.09 -3.90
C ARG A 77 38.83 32.39 -3.16
N GLY A 78 37.55 32.62 -2.88
CA GLY A 78 37.10 33.74 -2.05
C GLY A 78 37.67 33.68 -0.63
N LEU A 79 37.63 32.51 0.00
CA LEU A 79 38.17 32.29 1.35
C LEU A 79 39.69 32.45 1.41
N GLY A 80 40.41 31.94 0.40
CA GLY A 80 41.85 32.10 0.25
C GLY A 80 42.26 33.55 0.04
N GLY A 81 41.51 34.31 -0.77
CA GLY A 81 41.72 35.75 -0.95
C GLY A 81 41.51 36.54 0.35
N VAL A 82 40.49 36.17 1.14
CA VAL A 82 40.24 36.77 2.46
C VAL A 82 41.38 36.47 3.44
N ILE A 83 41.93 35.25 3.44
CA ILE A 83 43.07 34.88 4.30
C ILE A 83 44.32 35.66 3.89
N LEU A 84 44.61 35.75 2.58
CA LEU A 84 45.77 36.46 2.04
C LEU A 84 45.73 37.95 2.39
N VAL A 85 44.56 38.57 2.22
CA VAL A 85 44.30 39.94 2.66
C VAL A 85 44.47 40.05 4.18
N SER A 86 43.92 39.13 4.98
CA SER A 86 44.09 39.18 6.44
C SER A 86 45.56 39.04 6.90
N THR A 87 46.38 38.30 6.15
CA THR A 87 47.81 38.13 6.45
C THR A 87 48.67 39.31 6.02
N GLU A 88 48.29 40.04 4.96
CA GLU A 88 48.96 41.30 4.57
C GLU A 88 48.65 42.46 5.53
N PHE A 89 47.54 42.40 6.27
CA PHE A 89 47.11 43.42 7.23
C PHE A 89 47.58 43.18 8.68
N ASN A 90 48.58 42.32 8.92
CA ASN A 90 49.13 42.09 10.26
C ASN A 90 50.04 43.25 10.72
N ASP A 91 49.48 44.45 10.83
CA ASP A 91 50.09 45.61 11.48
C ASP A 91 49.91 45.48 13.01
N ALA A 92 51.01 45.61 13.75
CA ALA A 92 51.06 45.43 15.21
C ALA A 92 50.26 46.49 16.04
N ASN A 93 49.44 47.32 15.39
CA ASN A 93 48.72 48.45 15.98
C ASN A 93 47.19 48.40 15.81
N LEU A 94 46.57 47.30 15.36
CA LEU A 94 45.11 47.20 15.35
C LEU A 94 44.53 46.86 16.74
N SER A 95 43.66 47.73 17.25
CA SER A 95 42.92 47.48 18.49
C SER A 95 41.50 46.97 18.18
N TRP A 96 40.88 46.25 19.12
CA TRP A 96 39.49 45.76 19.01
C TRP A 96 38.44 46.85 18.70
N GLY A 97 38.78 48.14 18.83
CA GLY A 97 37.92 49.26 18.43
C GLY A 97 37.74 49.41 16.92
N ASP A 98 38.70 48.97 16.10
CA ASP A 98 38.66 49.13 14.64
C ASP A 98 37.82 48.05 13.94
N VAL A 99 37.49 46.96 14.65
CA VAL A 99 36.58 45.90 14.17
C VAL A 99 35.15 46.45 13.97
N TRP A 100 34.79 47.53 14.67
CA TRP A 100 33.52 48.23 14.52
C TRP A 100 33.57 49.39 13.52
N ALA A 101 34.74 49.66 12.91
CA ALA A 101 34.80 50.58 11.78
C ALA A 101 34.01 49.94 10.62
N PHE A 102 33.03 50.65 10.10
CA PHE A 102 32.10 50.22 9.06
C PHE A 102 32.83 50.09 7.70
N ASP A 103 33.86 49.24 7.60
CA ASP A 103 34.50 48.95 6.33
C ASP A 103 33.53 48.12 5.48
N THR A 104 33.04 48.76 4.43
CA THR A 104 31.99 48.23 3.54
C THR A 104 32.38 46.90 2.93
N ARG A 105 33.67 46.59 2.81
CA ARG A 105 34.16 45.34 2.20
C ARG A 105 33.98 44.13 3.11
N ILE A 106 34.19 44.28 4.42
CA ILE A 106 34.03 43.18 5.41
C ILE A 106 32.55 42.89 5.63
N TRP A 107 31.72 43.93 5.71
CA TRP A 107 30.28 43.75 5.87
C TRP A 107 29.61 43.19 4.60
N TYR A 108 30.12 43.55 3.42
CA TYR A 108 29.64 42.97 2.15
C TYR A 108 29.92 41.47 2.04
N THR A 109 31.11 41.00 2.45
CA THR A 109 31.44 39.56 2.42
C THR A 109 30.61 38.76 3.43
N ILE A 110 30.39 39.29 4.63
CA ILE A 110 29.50 38.68 5.64
C ILE A 110 28.05 38.60 5.10
N LEU A 111 27.55 39.67 4.47
CA LEU A 111 26.21 39.70 3.90
C LEU A 111 26.05 38.69 2.75
N VAL A 112 27.05 38.57 1.86
CA VAL A 112 27.06 37.56 0.79
C VAL A 112 27.06 36.15 1.36
N MET A 113 27.83 35.85 2.42
CA MET A 113 27.82 34.54 3.07
C MET A 113 26.45 34.19 3.68
N ILE A 114 25.79 35.16 4.31
CA ILE A 114 24.44 34.96 4.89
C ILE A 114 23.42 34.68 3.78
N VAL A 115 23.46 35.43 2.67
CA VAL A 115 22.53 35.25 1.54
C VAL A 115 22.73 33.89 0.87
N VAL A 116 23.98 33.51 0.57
CA VAL A 116 24.29 32.22 -0.06
C VAL A 116 23.93 31.05 0.86
N GLY A 117 24.28 31.12 2.14
CA GLY A 117 23.91 30.09 3.14
C GLY A 117 22.39 29.97 3.31
N SER A 118 21.66 31.08 3.25
CA SER A 118 20.20 31.08 3.30
C SER A 118 19.57 30.46 2.05
N MET A 119 20.14 30.70 0.86
CA MET A 119 19.69 30.07 -0.39
C MET A 119 19.96 28.56 -0.41
N GLU A 120 21.12 28.11 0.08
CA GLU A 120 21.44 26.69 0.25
C GLU A 120 20.49 26.02 1.24
N TRP A 121 20.23 26.65 2.39
CA TRP A 121 19.28 26.15 3.36
C TRP A 121 17.87 26.07 2.78
N LEU A 122 17.41 27.10 2.07
CA LEU A 122 16.10 27.11 1.42
C LEU A 122 16.00 26.02 0.34
N PHE A 123 17.06 25.80 -0.44
CA PHE A 123 17.11 24.76 -1.46
C PHE A 123 17.07 23.36 -0.85
N LEU A 124 17.83 23.13 0.23
CA LEU A 124 17.83 21.88 0.98
C LEU A 124 16.47 21.64 1.65
N TYR A 125 15.91 22.65 2.31
CA TYR A 125 14.55 22.62 2.87
C TYR A 125 13.54 22.24 1.79
N ARG A 126 13.57 22.88 0.61
CA ARG A 126 12.67 22.54 -0.50
C ARG A 126 12.86 21.12 -1.03
N LEU A 127 14.08 20.58 -1.01
CA LEU A 127 14.37 19.20 -1.41
C LEU A 127 13.91 18.17 -0.37
N THR A 128 13.99 18.50 0.92
CA THR A 128 13.57 17.61 2.02
C THR A 128 12.06 17.66 2.25
N SER A 129 11.44 18.84 2.15
CA SER A 129 10.00 19.04 2.31
C SER A 129 9.19 18.50 1.12
N ARG A 130 9.83 18.30 -0.05
CA ARG A 130 9.21 17.63 -1.22
C ARG A 130 8.96 16.12 -1.05
N ARG A 131 9.06 15.60 0.16
CA ARG A 131 8.57 14.25 0.51
C ARG A 131 7.06 14.19 0.69
N GLU A 132 6.35 15.31 0.73
CA GLU A 132 4.89 15.27 0.58
C GLU A 132 4.56 14.62 -0.76
N PRO A 133 3.85 13.49 -0.76
CA PRO A 133 3.53 12.80 -2.00
C PRO A 133 2.73 13.77 -2.87
N LYS A 134 3.08 13.86 -4.16
CA LYS A 134 2.45 14.74 -5.18
C LYS A 134 0.93 14.51 -5.37
N THR A 135 0.32 13.72 -4.51
CA THR A 135 -1.07 13.28 -4.50
C THR A 135 -1.92 13.97 -3.44
N GLN A 136 -1.35 14.82 -2.57
CA GLN A 136 -2.17 15.61 -1.64
C GLN A 136 -2.94 16.69 -2.40
N LEU A 137 -4.27 16.62 -2.30
CA LEU A 137 -5.19 17.60 -2.83
C LEU A 137 -5.04 18.95 -2.09
N THR A 138 -5.41 20.04 -2.76
CA THR A 138 -5.52 21.34 -2.09
C THR A 138 -6.71 21.35 -1.12
N GLY A 139 -6.66 22.14 -0.05
CA GLY A 139 -7.69 22.13 1.01
C GLY A 139 -9.13 22.31 0.50
N ASP A 140 -9.32 23.06 -0.59
CA ASP A 140 -10.62 23.25 -1.24
C ASP A 140 -11.10 22.01 -2.00
N GLU A 141 -10.20 21.19 -2.56
CA GLU A 141 -10.51 19.93 -3.26
C GLU A 141 -10.87 18.79 -2.28
N VAL A 142 -10.39 18.85 -1.03
CA VAL A 142 -10.73 17.87 0.03
C VAL A 142 -12.14 18.09 0.57
N ALA A 143 -12.63 19.34 0.61
CA ALA A 143 -13.93 19.68 1.20
C ALA A 143 -15.13 19.07 0.45
N GLU A 144 -15.01 18.83 -0.87
CA GLU A 144 -16.09 18.26 -1.70
C GLU A 144 -16.18 16.72 -1.58
N PHE A 145 -15.07 16.05 -1.26
CA PHE A 145 -14.98 14.58 -1.17
C PHE A 145 -14.79 14.06 0.27
N GLY A 146 -14.62 14.95 1.25
CA GLY A 146 -14.39 14.60 2.65
C GLY A 146 -15.63 14.13 3.41
N THR A 147 -16.82 14.18 2.81
CA THR A 147 -18.02 13.63 3.45
C THR A 147 -18.06 12.11 3.32
N PRO A 148 -18.17 11.35 4.44
CA PRO A 148 -18.30 9.90 4.39
C PRO A 148 -19.56 9.49 3.60
N CYS A 149 -19.48 8.37 2.87
CA CYS A 149 -20.61 7.86 2.10
C CYS A 149 -21.86 7.63 2.97
N ASP A 150 -23.03 7.73 2.35
CA ASP A 150 -24.30 7.43 3.03
C ASP A 150 -24.48 5.91 3.14
N ILE A 151 -24.19 5.38 4.34
CA ILE A 151 -24.24 3.94 4.66
C ILE A 151 -25.66 3.49 5.04
N SER A 152 -26.66 4.38 5.07
CA SER A 152 -28.01 4.08 5.60
C SER A 152 -28.71 2.87 4.96
N HIS A 153 -28.29 2.48 3.77
CA HIS A 153 -28.84 1.36 3.01
C HIS A 153 -28.36 -0.03 3.49
N ASN A 154 -27.24 -0.12 4.20
CA ASN A 154 -26.61 -1.38 4.62
C ASN A 154 -26.59 -1.50 6.16
N PRO A 155 -27.55 -2.20 6.78
CA PRO A 155 -27.73 -2.21 8.24
C PRO A 155 -26.55 -2.86 8.98
N ASP A 156 -25.90 -3.84 8.36
CA ASP A 156 -24.72 -4.53 8.87
C ASP A 156 -23.48 -3.63 8.93
N VAL A 157 -23.27 -2.79 7.92
CA VAL A 157 -22.16 -1.81 7.91
C VAL A 157 -22.41 -0.68 8.92
N VAL A 158 -23.66 -0.27 9.10
CA VAL A 158 -24.04 0.69 10.16
C VAL A 158 -23.80 0.12 11.55
N GLU A 159 -24.23 -1.12 11.79
CA GLU A 159 -24.00 -1.84 13.05
C GLU A 159 -22.50 -1.93 13.35
N GLU A 160 -21.69 -2.25 12.34
CA GLU A 160 -20.24 -2.35 12.49
C GLU A 160 -19.57 -1.00 12.75
N ARG A 161 -20.03 0.09 12.10
CA ARG A 161 -19.53 1.45 12.36
C ARG A 161 -19.78 1.89 13.80
N GLU A 162 -20.94 1.55 14.36
CA GLU A 162 -21.25 1.83 15.76
C GLU A 162 -20.47 0.93 16.73
N ARG A 163 -20.19 -0.31 16.33
CA ARG A 163 -19.35 -1.23 17.09
C ARG A 163 -17.90 -0.77 17.14
N SER A 164 -17.32 -0.35 16.01
CA SER A 164 -15.92 0.12 15.94
C SER A 164 -15.67 1.39 16.75
N ARG A 165 -16.73 2.15 17.09
CA ARG A 165 -16.67 3.28 18.02
C ARG A 165 -16.56 2.85 19.49
N LYS A 166 -17.07 1.68 19.85
CA LYS A 166 -17.07 1.16 21.23
C LYS A 166 -15.83 0.32 21.54
N ASP A 167 -15.43 -0.53 20.58
CA ASP A 167 -14.31 -1.46 20.74
C ASP A 167 -13.01 -0.74 20.36
N ASN A 168 -12.09 -0.48 21.31
CA ASN A 168 -10.80 0.20 21.06
C ASN A 168 -9.58 -0.74 21.17
N GLU A 169 -9.77 -2.05 21.30
CA GLU A 169 -8.68 -2.95 21.74
C GLU A 169 -7.77 -3.43 20.59
N GLY A 170 -8.25 -3.42 19.34
CA GLY A 170 -7.54 -4.00 18.19
C GLY A 170 -7.30 -3.02 17.02
N ILE A 171 -7.68 -3.41 15.80
CA ILE A 171 -7.56 -2.57 14.59
C ILE A 171 -8.90 -1.89 14.39
N ASN A 172 -8.94 -0.57 14.42
CA ASN A 172 -10.14 0.20 14.11
C ASN A 172 -9.84 1.23 13.04
N ALA A 173 -10.63 1.15 11.96
CA ALA A 173 -10.69 2.15 10.91
C ALA A 173 -12.05 2.84 11.04
N ARG A 174 -12.08 4.17 11.12
CA ARG A 174 -13.33 4.93 11.20
C ARG A 174 -13.36 5.99 10.12
N ASP A 175 -14.36 5.87 9.26
CA ASP A 175 -14.72 6.84 8.23
C ASP A 175 -13.55 7.26 7.36
N ILE A 176 -12.66 6.30 7.06
CA ILE A 176 -11.45 6.56 6.28
C ILE A 176 -11.86 6.97 4.87
N VAL A 177 -11.41 8.16 4.44
CA VAL A 177 -11.52 8.63 3.07
C VAL A 177 -10.14 8.80 2.48
N LYS A 178 -9.96 8.31 1.26
CA LYS A 178 -8.74 8.54 0.50
C LYS A 178 -9.02 8.76 -0.97
N THR A 179 -8.49 9.86 -1.48
CA THR A 179 -8.64 10.33 -2.85
C THR A 179 -7.28 10.45 -3.53
N PHE A 180 -7.27 10.28 -4.85
CA PHE A 180 -6.09 10.45 -5.69
C PHE A 180 -6.40 11.34 -6.88
N ALA A 181 -5.55 12.33 -7.13
CA ALA A 181 -5.59 13.11 -8.36
C ALA A 181 -4.97 12.31 -9.53
N ILE A 182 -5.76 12.04 -10.55
CA ILE A 182 -5.35 11.36 -11.78
C ILE A 182 -5.20 12.41 -12.88
N GLU A 183 -4.01 12.48 -13.51
CA GLU A 183 -3.79 13.34 -14.68
C GLU A 183 -4.31 12.65 -15.94
N LYS A 184 -5.42 13.14 -16.48
CA LYS A 184 -5.98 12.68 -17.74
C LYS A 184 -5.46 13.55 -18.89
N LYS A 185 -4.90 12.91 -19.92
CA LYS A 185 -4.55 13.58 -21.18
C LYS A 185 -5.71 13.40 -22.15
N THR A 186 -6.38 14.48 -22.47
CA THR A 186 -7.42 14.48 -23.51
C THR A 186 -6.81 15.09 -24.77
N ILE A 187 -6.87 14.37 -25.88
CA ILE A 187 -6.49 14.88 -27.20
C ILE A 187 -7.73 15.55 -27.77
N GLY A 188 -7.79 16.89 -27.72
CA GLY A 188 -8.85 17.64 -28.37
C GLY A 188 -8.52 17.77 -29.86
N GLY A 189 -9.37 17.21 -30.73
CA GLY A 189 -9.23 17.30 -32.17
C GLY A 189 -10.35 18.14 -32.77
N GLU A 190 -10.15 19.44 -32.91
CA GLU A 190 -10.81 20.25 -33.94
C GLU A 190 -9.87 21.38 -34.37
N GLY A 191 -9.45 21.36 -35.64
CA GLY A 191 -8.77 22.48 -36.32
C GLY A 191 -7.29 22.71 -36.00
N VAL A 192 -6.41 22.21 -36.89
CA VAL A 192 -5.02 22.68 -37.13
C VAL A 192 -4.20 23.02 -35.86
N GLY A 193 -4.02 22.04 -34.97
CA GLY A 193 -3.05 22.14 -33.89
C GLY A 193 -3.27 21.09 -32.79
N TRP A 194 -2.35 20.14 -32.66
CA TRP A 194 -2.37 19.16 -31.57
C TRP A 194 -2.13 19.87 -30.23
N ARG A 195 -3.18 20.25 -29.51
CA ARG A 195 -3.09 20.72 -28.11
C ARG A 195 -3.56 19.60 -27.19
N THR A 196 -2.62 19.03 -26.43
CA THR A 196 -2.94 18.11 -25.34
C THR A 196 -3.53 18.91 -24.18
N LYS A 197 -4.82 18.76 -23.89
CA LYS A 197 -5.43 19.32 -22.68
C LYS A 197 -5.18 18.34 -21.54
N LYS A 198 -4.51 18.81 -20.48
CA LYS A 198 -4.33 18.04 -19.24
C LYS A 198 -5.46 18.41 -18.30
N GLU A 199 -6.28 17.45 -17.94
CA GLU A 199 -7.37 17.60 -16.99
C GLU A 199 -7.07 16.73 -15.77
N ARG A 200 -7.16 17.31 -14.58
CA ARG A 200 -7.00 16.55 -13.32
C ARG A 200 -8.37 16.07 -12.91
N VAL A 201 -8.51 14.75 -12.78
CA VAL A 201 -9.73 14.12 -12.27
C VAL A 201 -9.39 13.51 -10.92
N VAL A 202 -10.14 13.84 -9.88
CA VAL A 202 -10.00 13.24 -8.56
C VAL A 202 -10.82 11.95 -8.53
N LYS A 203 -10.18 10.81 -8.21
CA LYS A 203 -10.87 9.54 -7.96
C LYS A 203 -10.76 9.22 -6.47
N SER A 204 -11.89 9.01 -5.82
CA SER A 204 -11.91 8.47 -4.46
C SER A 204 -11.63 6.96 -4.51
N ALA A 205 -10.56 6.53 -3.85
CA ALA A 205 -10.16 5.12 -3.75
C ALA A 205 -10.73 4.46 -2.49
N VAL A 206 -11.02 5.25 -1.45
CA VAL A 206 -11.69 4.79 -0.23
C VAL A 206 -12.71 5.84 0.15
N LYS A 207 -13.97 5.43 0.34
CA LYS A 207 -15.10 6.33 0.51
C LYS A 207 -15.81 6.11 1.86
N GLY A 208 -15.16 6.52 2.95
CA GLY A 208 -15.76 6.49 4.30
C GLY A 208 -15.87 5.08 4.87
N VAL A 209 -14.80 4.28 4.78
CA VAL A 209 -14.82 2.90 5.27
C VAL A 209 -14.61 2.84 6.79
N SER A 210 -15.48 2.10 7.46
CA SER A 210 -15.48 1.89 8.90
C SER A 210 -15.54 0.39 9.23
N PHE A 211 -14.58 -0.11 10.03
CA PHE A 211 -14.61 -1.47 10.58
C PHE A 211 -13.76 -1.58 11.84
N GLY A 212 -14.10 -2.55 12.70
CA GLY A 212 -13.32 -2.90 13.89
C GLY A 212 -12.94 -4.38 13.91
N VAL A 213 -11.69 -4.66 14.28
CA VAL A 213 -11.14 -6.01 14.43
C VAL A 213 -10.74 -6.20 15.88
N ARG A 214 -11.29 -7.21 16.54
CA ARG A 214 -10.97 -7.55 17.93
C ARG A 214 -9.64 -8.28 18.03
N GLU A 215 -9.09 -8.35 19.24
CA GLU A 215 -7.97 -9.24 19.52
C GLU A 215 -8.35 -10.70 19.20
N ASN A 216 -7.40 -11.46 18.66
CA ASN A 216 -7.58 -12.84 18.21
C ASN A 216 -8.62 -13.05 17.09
N GLU A 217 -9.08 -11.98 16.45
CA GLU A 217 -9.97 -12.02 15.28
C GLU A 217 -9.13 -11.94 13.99
N ILE A 218 -9.52 -12.72 12.98
CA ILE A 218 -9.03 -12.56 11.60
C ILE A 218 -10.13 -11.89 10.79
N TYR A 219 -9.90 -10.63 10.40
CA TYR A 219 -10.79 -9.89 9.53
C TYR A 219 -10.27 -9.94 8.09
N ALA A 220 -11.02 -10.59 7.21
CA ALA A 220 -10.69 -10.72 5.79
C ALA A 220 -11.43 -9.66 4.97
N LEU A 221 -10.70 -8.70 4.41
CA LEU A 221 -11.19 -7.71 3.47
C LEU A 221 -11.15 -8.28 2.06
N LEU A 222 -12.32 -8.71 1.58
CA LEU A 222 -12.55 -9.25 0.23
C LEU A 222 -12.93 -8.13 -0.73
N GLY A 223 -12.47 -8.19 -1.98
CA GLY A 223 -12.86 -7.23 -3.00
C GLY A 223 -12.18 -7.52 -4.33
N PRO A 224 -12.73 -7.10 -5.47
CA PRO A 224 -12.04 -7.19 -6.75
C PRO A 224 -10.83 -6.23 -6.80
N ASN A 225 -10.03 -6.34 -7.86
CA ASN A 225 -8.93 -5.42 -8.10
C ASN A 225 -9.46 -3.99 -8.29
N GLY A 226 -8.77 -3.01 -7.73
CA GLY A 226 -9.21 -1.61 -7.78
C GLY A 226 -10.31 -1.23 -6.78
N ALA A 227 -10.79 -2.16 -5.95
CA ALA A 227 -11.80 -1.86 -4.92
C ALA A 227 -11.31 -0.95 -3.79
N GLY A 228 -9.99 -0.71 -3.64
CA GLY A 228 -9.42 0.16 -2.59
C GLY A 228 -8.75 -0.58 -1.42
N LYS A 229 -8.71 -1.92 -1.43
CA LYS A 229 -8.13 -2.76 -0.35
C LYS A 229 -6.70 -2.34 0.03
N SER A 230 -5.76 -2.36 -0.92
CA SER A 230 -4.37 -1.99 -0.65
C SER A 230 -4.22 -0.52 -0.25
N THR A 231 -5.13 0.36 -0.67
CA THR A 231 -5.15 1.77 -0.22
C THR A 231 -5.48 1.86 1.27
N ILE A 232 -6.49 1.12 1.75
CA ILE A 232 -6.79 1.00 3.18
C ILE A 232 -5.63 0.37 3.93
N MET A 233 -5.08 -0.75 3.43
CA MET A 233 -3.96 -1.43 4.08
C MET A 233 -2.76 -0.51 4.25
N ASN A 234 -2.40 0.25 3.21
CA ASN A 234 -1.31 1.22 3.26
C ASN A 234 -1.62 2.42 4.16
N SER A 235 -2.90 2.80 4.29
CA SER A 235 -3.33 3.86 5.21
C SER A 235 -3.18 3.42 6.65
N LEU A 236 -3.62 2.20 6.96
CA LEU A 236 -3.38 1.59 8.26
C LEU A 236 -1.89 1.42 8.52
N ALA A 237 -1.11 0.99 7.52
CA ALA A 237 0.35 0.78 7.54
C ALA A 237 1.20 2.07 7.74
N SER A 238 0.59 3.25 7.89
CA SER A 238 1.28 4.56 7.90
C SER A 238 2.13 4.84 6.64
N GLN A 239 1.89 4.12 5.54
CA GLN A 239 2.55 4.38 4.26
C GLN A 239 1.82 5.43 3.44
N LEU A 240 0.53 5.61 3.73
CA LEU A 240 -0.33 6.59 3.09
C LEU A 240 -1.10 7.35 4.18
N THR A 241 -1.05 8.67 4.17
CA THR A 241 -1.89 9.48 5.06
C THR A 241 -3.32 9.53 4.51
N PRO A 242 -4.36 9.15 5.26
CA PRO A 242 -5.75 9.33 4.83
C PRO A 242 -6.09 10.82 4.71
N ASP A 243 -7.11 11.16 3.93
CA ASP A 243 -7.56 12.56 3.77
C ASP A 243 -8.57 12.94 4.88
N TYR A 244 -9.34 11.96 5.36
CA TYR A 244 -10.30 12.11 6.45
C TYR A 244 -10.43 10.76 7.21
N GLY A 245 -10.90 10.82 8.46
CA GLY A 245 -11.17 9.66 9.31
C GLY A 245 -10.15 9.45 10.43
N GLU A 246 -10.42 8.46 11.27
CA GLU A 246 -9.60 8.08 12.43
C GLU A 246 -9.06 6.65 12.27
N ILE A 247 -7.83 6.42 12.74
CA ILE A 247 -7.21 5.10 12.78
C ILE A 247 -6.80 4.81 14.21
N SER A 248 -7.14 3.63 14.72
CA SER A 248 -6.62 3.11 15.98
C SER A 248 -6.03 1.71 15.78
N LEU A 249 -4.84 1.49 16.35
CA LEU A 249 -4.10 0.24 16.25
C LEU A 249 -3.63 -0.18 17.65
N GLY A 250 -4.07 -1.35 18.11
CA GLY A 250 -3.63 -1.97 19.36
C GLY A 250 -3.88 -1.10 20.60
N GLY A 251 -5.01 -0.39 20.64
CA GLY A 251 -5.36 0.51 21.74
C GLY A 251 -4.83 1.95 21.63
N VAL A 252 -4.00 2.25 20.62
CA VAL A 252 -3.47 3.61 20.39
C VAL A 252 -4.32 4.27 19.30
N VAL A 253 -4.76 5.51 19.52
CA VAL A 253 -5.64 6.25 18.61
C VAL A 253 -4.86 7.38 17.94
N CYS A 254 -5.04 7.56 16.63
CA CYS A 254 -4.69 8.78 15.92
C CYS A 254 -5.98 9.58 15.65
N ASP A 255 -6.06 10.76 16.29
CA ASP A 255 -7.16 11.70 16.10
C ASP A 255 -7.01 12.47 14.77
N GLU A 256 -8.12 12.98 14.23
CA GLU A 256 -8.18 13.77 12.99
C GLU A 256 -7.21 14.98 12.97
N SER A 257 -6.79 15.48 14.14
CA SER A 257 -5.88 16.62 14.26
C SER A 257 -4.39 16.27 14.06
N ASP A 258 -4.00 15.00 14.17
CA ASP A 258 -2.63 14.53 13.98
C ASP A 258 -2.62 13.24 13.14
N LEU A 259 -2.67 13.43 11.82
CA LEU A 259 -2.66 12.35 10.83
C LEU A 259 -1.27 11.66 10.72
N ASN A 260 -0.28 12.05 11.52
CA ASN A 260 1.00 11.36 11.56
C ASN A 260 0.87 10.06 12.37
N THR A 261 0.78 8.94 11.66
CA THR A 261 0.56 7.62 12.22
C THR A 261 1.84 6.93 12.71
N ASP A 262 3.02 7.57 12.59
CA ASP A 262 4.33 7.03 13.01
C ASP A 262 4.35 6.56 14.49
N HIS A 263 3.60 7.23 15.37
CA HIS A 263 3.54 6.89 16.80
C HIS A 263 2.79 5.57 17.08
N LEU A 264 1.79 5.22 16.25
CA LEU A 264 1.03 3.97 16.38
C LEU A 264 1.92 2.74 16.24
N TYR A 265 2.96 2.81 15.42
CA TYR A 265 3.87 1.69 15.13
C TYR A 265 4.80 1.36 16.29
N ARG A 266 5.14 2.37 17.09
CA ARG A 266 6.01 2.23 18.24
C ARG A 266 5.26 1.60 19.41
N ASP A 267 4.05 2.07 19.68
CA ASP A 267 3.31 1.73 20.89
C ASP A 267 2.25 0.63 20.66
N GLY A 268 1.70 0.52 19.44
CA GLY A 268 0.68 -0.47 19.04
C GLY A 268 1.24 -1.83 18.60
N ASN A 269 2.57 -1.99 18.54
CA ASN A 269 3.27 -3.20 18.08
C ASN A 269 2.67 -3.83 16.80
N VAL A 270 2.67 -3.02 15.73
CA VAL A 270 2.06 -3.36 14.43
C VAL A 270 3.08 -4.03 13.51
N SER A 271 2.64 -5.05 12.78
CA SER A 271 3.37 -5.70 11.69
C SER A 271 2.61 -5.57 10.38
N PHE A 272 3.34 -5.33 9.30
CA PHE A 272 2.79 -5.22 7.95
C PHE A 272 3.55 -6.12 6.98
N CYS A 273 2.82 -6.94 6.22
CA CYS A 273 3.36 -7.69 5.09
C CYS A 273 2.73 -7.14 3.80
N PRO A 274 3.50 -6.43 2.95
CA PRO A 274 2.99 -5.92 1.68
C PRO A 274 2.76 -7.05 0.66
N GLN A 275 2.09 -6.70 -0.44
CA GLN A 275 1.87 -7.60 -1.58
C GLN A 275 3.18 -8.04 -2.27
N PHE A 276 4.21 -7.21 -2.27
CA PHE A 276 5.52 -7.53 -2.86
C PHE A 276 6.49 -8.12 -1.82
N ASP A 277 7.47 -8.91 -2.28
CA ASP A 277 8.50 -9.48 -1.40
C ASP A 277 9.50 -8.39 -0.94
N ALA A 278 9.31 -7.89 0.29
CA ALA A 278 10.18 -6.89 0.93
C ALA A 278 11.46 -7.52 1.54
N LEU A 279 12.23 -8.24 0.71
CA LEU A 279 13.41 -9.01 1.14
C LEU A 279 14.74 -8.43 0.62
N PHE A 280 15.80 -8.60 1.41
CA PHE A 280 17.17 -8.35 0.98
C PHE A 280 17.68 -9.56 0.18
N LEU A 281 17.72 -9.42 -1.15
CA LEU A 281 18.00 -10.52 -2.06
C LEU A 281 19.30 -11.30 -1.75
N LYS A 282 20.36 -10.62 -1.33
CA LYS A 282 21.68 -11.23 -1.00
C LYS A 282 21.86 -11.58 0.48
N LYS A 283 20.76 -11.80 1.20
CA LYS A 283 20.79 -12.16 2.62
C LYS A 283 20.12 -13.51 2.83
N THR A 284 20.67 -14.29 3.75
CA THR A 284 20.10 -15.59 4.10
C THR A 284 18.83 -15.44 4.93
N VAL A 285 18.03 -16.50 5.03
CA VAL A 285 16.84 -16.53 5.88
C VAL A 285 17.20 -16.19 7.34
N ASP A 286 18.25 -16.80 7.88
CA ASP A 286 18.70 -16.52 9.26
C ASP A 286 19.17 -15.06 9.42
N GLU A 287 19.87 -14.49 8.43
CA GLU A 287 20.26 -13.08 8.46
C GLU A 287 19.05 -12.14 8.45
N HIS A 288 17.99 -12.47 7.69
CA HIS A 288 16.75 -11.68 7.72
C HIS A 288 16.10 -11.71 9.10
N VAL A 289 15.92 -12.91 9.66
CA VAL A 289 15.28 -13.07 10.96
C VAL A 289 16.09 -12.40 12.07
N LYS A 290 17.42 -12.50 12.02
CA LYS A 290 18.32 -11.79 12.93
C LYS A 290 18.21 -10.28 12.80
N PHE A 291 18.15 -9.77 11.58
CA PHE A 291 18.02 -8.34 11.34
C PHE A 291 16.69 -7.78 11.86
N TYR A 292 15.56 -8.43 11.55
CA TYR A 292 14.25 -7.94 11.95
C TYR A 292 13.95 -8.15 13.44
N SER A 293 14.47 -9.21 14.08
CA SER A 293 14.41 -9.37 15.54
C SER A 293 15.16 -8.24 16.26
N ALA A 294 16.35 -7.86 15.78
CA ALA A 294 17.09 -6.73 16.34
C ALA A 294 16.36 -5.39 16.17
N ILE A 295 15.70 -5.14 15.03
CA ILE A 295 14.86 -3.95 14.82
C ILE A 295 13.71 -3.89 15.81
N ARG A 296 13.09 -5.05 16.10
CA ARG A 296 12.02 -5.19 17.10
C ARG A 296 12.51 -5.11 18.54
N GLY A 297 13.82 -4.91 18.76
CA GLY A 297 14.41 -4.80 20.10
C GLY A 297 14.52 -6.12 20.85
N LEU A 298 14.41 -7.26 20.15
CA LEU A 298 14.64 -8.57 20.76
C LEU A 298 16.13 -8.83 20.93
N ASP A 299 16.51 -9.35 22.09
CA ASP A 299 17.88 -9.82 22.32
C ASP A 299 18.10 -11.14 21.58
N TRP A 300 18.98 -11.13 20.59
CA TRP A 300 19.26 -12.31 19.76
C TRP A 300 19.82 -13.47 20.57
N ASP A 301 20.65 -13.21 21.58
CA ASP A 301 21.33 -14.25 22.35
C ASP A 301 20.46 -14.81 23.49
N ALA A 302 19.27 -14.25 23.72
CA ALA A 302 18.33 -14.76 24.70
C ALA A 302 17.65 -16.05 24.20
N ASP A 303 17.61 -17.07 25.06
CA ASP A 303 16.99 -18.37 24.75
C ASP A 303 15.54 -18.22 24.28
N ALA A 304 14.76 -17.35 24.92
CA ALA A 304 13.37 -17.09 24.55
C ALA A 304 13.22 -16.54 23.11
N THR A 305 14.15 -15.68 22.67
CA THR A 305 14.15 -15.14 21.30
C THR A 305 14.50 -16.24 20.29
N GLN A 306 15.48 -17.08 20.60
CA GLN A 306 15.86 -18.20 19.74
C GLN A 306 14.73 -19.22 19.62
N ASP A 307 14.05 -19.56 20.72
CA ASP A 307 12.90 -20.45 20.72
C ASP A 307 11.75 -19.89 19.86
N HIS A 308 11.43 -18.60 20.03
CA HIS A 308 10.43 -17.90 19.21
C HIS A 308 10.74 -17.97 17.71
N ILE A 309 11.97 -17.62 17.35
CA ILE A 309 12.45 -17.64 15.96
C ILE A 309 12.40 -19.06 15.40
N ASN A 310 12.89 -20.04 16.16
CA ASN A 310 12.94 -21.42 15.72
C ASN A 310 11.55 -21.97 15.45
N ALA A 311 10.59 -21.61 16.28
CA ALA A 311 9.22 -22.00 16.08
C ALA A 311 8.56 -21.30 14.90
N ILE A 312 8.77 -20.00 14.67
CA ILE A 312 8.26 -19.32 13.47
C ILE A 312 8.84 -19.97 12.19
N ILE A 313 10.16 -20.23 12.18
CA ILE A 313 10.82 -20.88 11.04
C ILE A 313 10.25 -22.28 10.80
N LYS A 314 9.99 -23.04 11.86
CA LYS A 314 9.37 -24.37 11.77
C LYS A 314 7.93 -24.30 11.28
N LEU A 315 7.14 -23.38 11.85
CA LEU A 315 5.74 -23.15 11.50
C LEU A 315 5.58 -22.84 10.01
N LEU A 316 6.49 -22.02 9.46
CA LEU A 316 6.49 -21.64 8.04
C LEU A 316 7.27 -22.61 7.13
N GLY A 317 7.80 -23.71 7.67
CA GLY A 317 8.52 -24.72 6.91
C GLY A 317 9.81 -24.21 6.26
N LEU A 318 10.51 -23.28 6.91
CA LEU A 318 11.74 -22.64 6.41
C LEU A 318 13.02 -23.32 6.96
N GLU A 319 12.91 -24.37 7.76
CA GLU A 319 14.04 -25.03 8.45
C GLU A 319 15.17 -25.45 7.50
N GLN A 320 14.83 -26.07 6.37
CA GLN A 320 15.81 -26.55 5.38
C GLN A 320 16.40 -25.42 4.51
N HIS A 321 15.89 -24.19 4.66
CA HIS A 321 16.24 -23.03 3.84
C HIS A 321 16.94 -21.92 4.63
N ARG A 322 17.22 -22.13 5.93
CA ARG A 322 17.84 -21.14 6.83
C ARG A 322 19.12 -20.49 6.30
N THR A 323 20.00 -21.29 5.70
CA THR A 323 21.29 -20.85 5.19
C THR A 323 21.26 -20.39 3.73
N LYS A 324 20.11 -20.52 3.05
CA LYS A 324 19.98 -20.11 1.65
C LYS A 324 19.71 -18.63 1.55
N GLU A 325 20.29 -18.00 0.53
CA GLU A 325 20.01 -16.61 0.20
C GLU A 325 18.58 -16.44 -0.32
N ALA A 326 17.98 -15.28 -0.10
CA ALA A 326 16.63 -14.98 -0.60
C ALA A 326 16.53 -15.12 -2.14
N THR A 327 17.62 -14.89 -2.89
CA THR A 327 17.72 -15.16 -4.34
C THR A 327 17.47 -16.62 -4.71
N GLU A 328 17.88 -17.57 -3.87
CA GLU A 328 17.79 -19.01 -4.09
C GLU A 328 16.42 -19.59 -3.71
N LEU A 329 15.59 -18.82 -3.00
CA LEU A 329 14.25 -19.21 -2.61
C LEU A 329 13.28 -19.13 -3.80
N SER A 330 12.38 -20.11 -3.91
CA SER A 330 11.22 -19.99 -4.80
C SER A 330 10.30 -18.86 -4.32
N GLY A 331 9.43 -18.35 -5.20
CA GLY A 331 8.46 -17.30 -4.83
C GLY A 331 7.64 -17.66 -3.58
N GLY A 332 7.24 -18.93 -3.45
CA GLY A 332 6.53 -19.40 -2.27
C GLY A 332 7.34 -19.33 -0.98
N TYR A 333 8.61 -19.71 -1.01
CA TYR A 333 9.48 -19.59 0.16
C TYR A 333 9.84 -18.14 0.49
N LYS A 334 9.96 -17.26 -0.51
CA LYS A 334 10.12 -15.82 -0.29
C LYS A 334 8.93 -15.24 0.45
N ARG A 335 7.71 -15.55 -0.01
CA ARG A 335 6.49 -15.09 0.65
C ARG A 335 6.36 -15.62 2.08
N ARG A 336 6.72 -16.88 2.32
CA ARG A 336 6.79 -17.45 3.68
C ARG A 336 7.83 -16.72 4.55
N LEU A 337 8.98 -16.34 3.99
CA LEU A 337 9.96 -15.53 4.71
C LEU A 337 9.44 -14.12 5.05
N CYS A 338 8.72 -13.47 4.12
CA CYS A 338 8.04 -12.20 4.39
C CYS A 338 7.05 -12.33 5.56
N LEU A 339 6.27 -13.42 5.58
CA LEU A 339 5.34 -13.70 6.67
C LEU A 339 6.07 -14.00 7.98
N ALA A 340 7.19 -14.73 7.94
CA ALA A 340 8.04 -15.01 9.11
C ALA A 340 8.52 -13.70 9.74
N VAL A 341 9.03 -12.79 8.92
CA VAL A 341 9.48 -11.46 9.32
C VAL A 341 8.35 -10.65 9.96
N ALA A 342 7.15 -10.70 9.39
CA ALA A 342 5.99 -10.01 9.94
C ALA A 342 5.55 -10.58 11.30
N MET A 343 5.75 -11.88 11.57
CA MET A 343 5.35 -12.52 12.83
C MET A 343 6.38 -12.39 13.96
N ILE A 344 7.62 -12.00 13.66
CA ILE A 344 8.67 -11.83 14.69
C ILE A 344 8.34 -10.63 15.60
N GLY A 345 8.53 -10.79 16.91
CA GLY A 345 8.32 -9.72 17.90
C GLY A 345 6.93 -9.67 18.53
N TYR A 346 6.17 -10.78 18.50
CA TYR A 346 4.84 -10.90 19.12
C TYR A 346 3.91 -9.73 18.78
N PRO A 347 3.69 -9.44 17.48
CA PRO A 347 2.88 -8.30 17.08
C PRO A 347 1.44 -8.43 17.59
N LYS A 348 0.92 -7.34 18.18
CA LYS A 348 -0.49 -7.25 18.60
C LYS A 348 -1.43 -7.14 17.42
N VAL A 349 -0.94 -6.52 16.35
CA VAL A 349 -1.68 -6.27 15.11
C VAL A 349 -0.83 -6.74 13.94
N VAL A 350 -1.41 -7.56 13.06
CA VAL A 350 -0.77 -7.99 11.82
C VAL A 350 -1.65 -7.64 10.63
N ILE A 351 -1.10 -6.85 9.71
CA ILE A 351 -1.75 -6.46 8.47
C ILE A 351 -1.08 -7.20 7.32
N LEU A 352 -1.85 -7.95 6.54
CA LEU A 352 -1.37 -8.79 5.43
C LEU A 352 -2.05 -8.34 4.14
N ASP A 353 -1.28 -7.73 3.22
CA ASP A 353 -1.80 -7.35 1.92
C ASP A 353 -1.57 -8.47 0.90
N GLU A 354 -2.64 -9.17 0.52
CA GLU A 354 -2.63 -10.26 -0.46
C GLU A 354 -1.49 -11.28 -0.26
N PRO A 355 -1.42 -11.95 0.91
CA PRO A 355 -0.27 -12.77 1.30
C PRO A 355 -0.12 -14.05 0.49
N THR A 356 -1.17 -14.53 -0.19
CA THR A 356 -1.11 -15.76 -0.99
C THR A 356 -1.15 -15.52 -2.50
N THR A 357 -1.15 -14.26 -2.94
CA THR A 357 -1.05 -13.91 -4.36
C THR A 357 0.26 -14.41 -4.93
N GLY A 358 0.17 -15.14 -6.05
CA GLY A 358 1.31 -15.74 -6.75
C GLY A 358 1.81 -17.07 -6.18
N LEU A 359 1.13 -17.64 -5.16
CA LEU A 359 1.45 -18.96 -4.61
C LEU A 359 0.73 -20.09 -5.35
N ASP A 360 1.40 -21.24 -5.45
CA ASP A 360 0.77 -22.49 -5.85
C ASP A 360 -0.23 -22.97 -4.78
N PRO A 361 -1.23 -23.80 -5.14
CA PRO A 361 -2.28 -24.23 -4.20
C PRO A 361 -1.75 -24.88 -2.92
N ALA A 362 -0.69 -25.68 -3.00
CA ALA A 362 -0.11 -26.34 -1.83
C ALA A 362 0.57 -25.33 -0.89
N ALA A 363 1.33 -24.37 -1.43
CA ALA A 363 1.93 -23.31 -0.63
C ALA A 363 0.88 -22.37 -0.01
N ARG A 364 -0.22 -22.09 -0.72
CA ARG A 364 -1.34 -21.30 -0.21
C ARG A 364 -1.97 -21.97 1.01
N HIS A 365 -2.32 -23.25 0.90
CA HIS A 365 -2.89 -24.00 2.04
C HIS A 365 -1.96 -24.00 3.25
N LEU A 366 -0.65 -24.13 3.06
CA LEU A 366 0.29 -24.03 4.19
C LEU A 366 0.23 -22.67 4.88
N VAL A 367 0.23 -21.57 4.12
CA VAL A 367 0.09 -20.22 4.69
C VAL A 367 -1.22 -20.10 5.46
N TRP A 368 -2.30 -20.69 4.93
CA TRP A 368 -3.59 -20.67 5.60
C TRP A 368 -3.54 -21.40 6.95
N GLU A 369 -2.97 -22.60 7.00
CA GLU A 369 -2.83 -23.33 8.26
C GLU A 369 -2.00 -22.55 9.28
N VAL A 370 -0.95 -21.85 8.86
CA VAL A 370 -0.11 -21.03 9.75
C VAL A 370 -0.87 -19.82 10.32
N LEU A 371 -1.78 -19.22 9.55
CA LEU A 371 -2.54 -18.06 9.98
C LEU A 371 -3.70 -18.43 10.92
N LYS A 372 -4.21 -19.66 10.87
CA LYS A 372 -5.33 -20.09 11.71
C LYS A 372 -5.00 -20.05 13.21
N PRO A 373 -5.92 -19.56 14.06
CA PRO A 373 -5.72 -19.51 15.51
C PRO A 373 -5.39 -20.88 16.14
N SER A 374 -6.03 -21.96 15.66
CA SER A 374 -5.90 -23.31 16.20
C SER A 374 -4.50 -23.92 16.04
N VAL A 375 -3.71 -23.46 15.06
CA VAL A 375 -2.37 -23.98 14.78
C VAL A 375 -1.29 -23.18 15.53
N ARG A 376 -1.66 -22.02 16.08
CA ARG A 376 -0.72 -21.11 16.73
C ARG A 376 -0.21 -21.58 18.09
N ASN A 377 -0.74 -22.63 18.72
CA ASN A 377 -0.14 -23.31 19.90
C ASN A 377 0.56 -22.38 20.93
N GLY A 378 -0.04 -21.23 21.29
CA GLY A 378 0.52 -20.25 22.24
C GLY A 378 1.30 -19.07 21.63
N TYR A 379 1.39 -18.94 20.31
CA TYR A 379 1.77 -17.70 19.63
C TYR A 379 0.55 -16.75 19.64
N ASP A 380 0.47 -15.91 20.68
CA ASP A 380 -0.46 -14.76 20.75
C ASP A 380 -0.11 -13.77 19.63
N VAL A 381 -0.54 -14.08 18.42
CA VAL A 381 -0.63 -13.10 17.35
C VAL A 381 -2.04 -12.55 17.45
N GLY A 382 -2.14 -11.26 17.80
CA GLY A 382 -3.40 -10.60 18.11
C GLY A 382 -4.32 -10.42 16.89
N ALA A 383 -4.83 -9.22 16.67
CA ALA A 383 -5.74 -8.94 15.57
C ALA A 383 -5.04 -9.09 14.21
N ILE A 384 -5.61 -9.86 13.28
CA ILE A 384 -5.13 -9.93 11.90
C ILE A 384 -6.12 -9.25 10.97
N LEU A 385 -5.61 -8.36 10.13
CA LEU A 385 -6.30 -7.83 8.97
C LEU A 385 -5.67 -8.38 7.70
N LEU A 386 -6.47 -9.05 6.88
CA LEU A 386 -6.04 -9.72 5.65
C LEU A 386 -6.78 -9.13 4.46
N SER A 387 -6.11 -8.76 3.36
CA SER A 387 -6.79 -8.51 2.07
C SER A 387 -6.66 -9.73 1.18
N SER A 388 -7.74 -10.02 0.45
CA SER A 388 -7.70 -10.99 -0.64
C SER A 388 -8.74 -10.62 -1.70
N HIS A 389 -8.53 -11.12 -2.92
CA HIS A 389 -9.53 -11.17 -3.98
C HIS A 389 -10.09 -12.57 -4.18
N TYR A 390 -9.63 -13.56 -3.40
CA TYR A 390 -10.14 -14.92 -3.45
C TYR A 390 -11.12 -15.19 -2.31
N MET A 391 -12.32 -15.67 -2.68
CA MET A 391 -13.38 -15.99 -1.71
C MET A 391 -12.97 -17.17 -0.81
N ASP A 392 -12.37 -18.21 -1.40
CA ASP A 392 -11.92 -19.41 -0.69
C ASP A 392 -10.96 -19.08 0.47
N GLU A 393 -10.03 -18.15 0.26
CA GLU A 393 -9.11 -17.65 1.28
C GLU A 393 -9.85 -16.95 2.42
N CYS A 394 -10.78 -16.06 2.09
CA CYS A 394 -11.55 -15.32 3.09
C CYS A 394 -12.45 -16.25 3.92
N GLN A 395 -13.04 -17.27 3.29
CA GLN A 395 -13.85 -18.28 3.99
C GLN A 395 -13.02 -19.19 4.89
N GLN A 396 -11.80 -19.54 4.47
CA GLN A 396 -10.95 -20.45 5.22
C GLN A 396 -10.25 -19.77 6.40
N LEU A 397 -9.92 -18.49 6.27
CA LEU A 397 -9.15 -17.73 7.26
C LEU A 397 -9.98 -16.75 8.08
N GLY A 398 -10.94 -16.07 7.45
CA GLY A 398 -11.70 -15.00 8.06
C GLY A 398 -12.64 -15.52 9.14
N THR A 399 -12.47 -15.04 10.36
CA THR A 399 -13.54 -15.10 11.38
C THR A 399 -14.69 -14.19 10.96
N ARG A 400 -14.33 -13.03 10.40
CA ARG A 400 -15.24 -12.08 9.77
C ARG A 400 -14.73 -11.66 8.41
N ILE A 401 -15.66 -11.37 7.51
CA ILE A 401 -15.39 -10.97 6.13
C ILE A 401 -16.04 -9.61 5.90
N GLY A 402 -15.29 -8.68 5.33
CA GLY A 402 -15.81 -7.43 4.79
C GLY A 402 -15.68 -7.44 3.27
N ILE A 403 -16.77 -7.19 2.55
CA ILE A 403 -16.77 -7.10 1.09
C ILE A 403 -16.67 -5.63 0.67
N MET A 404 -15.60 -5.28 -0.03
CA MET A 404 -15.27 -3.94 -0.48
C MET A 404 -15.40 -3.85 -2.01
N ILE A 405 -16.11 -2.82 -2.49
CA ILE A 405 -16.41 -2.60 -3.92
C ILE A 405 -16.37 -1.10 -4.20
N ASP A 406 -15.66 -0.69 -5.25
CA ASP A 406 -15.49 0.72 -5.66
C ASP A 406 -15.22 1.71 -4.49
N GLY A 407 -14.31 1.34 -3.59
CA GLY A 407 -13.92 2.20 -2.46
C GLY A 407 -14.81 2.09 -1.21
N GLU A 408 -15.91 1.34 -1.26
CA GLU A 408 -16.91 1.25 -0.19
C GLU A 408 -16.95 -0.14 0.43
N LEU A 409 -17.24 -0.20 1.73
CA LEU A 409 -17.57 -1.45 2.41
C LEU A 409 -19.07 -1.73 2.20
N VAL A 410 -19.38 -2.70 1.36
CA VAL A 410 -20.77 -3.02 0.98
C VAL A 410 -21.45 -3.87 2.05
N THR A 411 -20.73 -4.82 2.61
CA THR A 411 -21.22 -5.69 3.69
C THR A 411 -20.10 -6.18 4.57
N THR A 412 -20.40 -6.48 5.82
CA THR A 412 -19.44 -7.04 6.78
C THR A 412 -20.14 -7.94 7.79
N GLY A 413 -19.51 -9.05 8.14
CA GLY A 413 -20.08 -9.98 9.11
C GLY A 413 -19.30 -11.28 9.25
N GLU A 414 -19.79 -12.13 10.15
CA GLU A 414 -19.38 -13.53 10.20
C GLU A 414 -19.88 -14.27 8.96
N LEU A 415 -19.17 -15.33 8.57
CA LEU A 415 -19.49 -16.09 7.36
C LEU A 415 -20.92 -16.63 7.36
N SER A 416 -21.39 -17.16 8.48
CA SER A 416 -22.76 -17.66 8.67
C SER A 416 -23.80 -16.58 8.44
N ARG A 417 -23.60 -15.39 9.04
CA ARG A 417 -24.50 -14.25 8.86
C ARG A 417 -24.53 -13.77 7.42
N LEU A 418 -23.39 -13.70 6.74
CA LEU A 418 -23.35 -13.32 5.33
C LEU A 418 -24.08 -14.35 4.45
N GLN A 419 -23.96 -15.64 4.75
CA GLN A 419 -24.71 -16.70 4.07
C GLN A 419 -26.23 -16.52 4.30
N GLU A 420 -26.67 -16.27 5.52
CA GLU A 420 -28.09 -16.04 5.83
C GLU A 420 -28.66 -14.81 5.13
N LEU A 421 -27.88 -13.73 5.02
CA LEU A 421 -28.32 -12.48 4.40
C LEU A 421 -28.39 -12.56 2.88
N TYR A 422 -27.41 -13.20 2.23
CA TYR A 422 -27.26 -13.13 0.78
C TYR A 422 -27.50 -14.46 0.04
N CYS A 423 -27.30 -15.61 0.68
CA CYS A 423 -27.49 -16.94 0.05
C CYS A 423 -28.95 -17.42 0.15
N THR A 424 -29.91 -16.58 -0.18
CA THR A 424 -31.35 -16.84 -0.02
C THR A 424 -32.00 -17.50 -1.25
N GLY A 425 -31.26 -18.36 -1.97
CA GLY A 425 -31.79 -18.98 -3.18
C GLY A 425 -30.94 -20.10 -3.77
N LEU A 426 -31.33 -20.50 -4.98
CA LEU A 426 -30.72 -21.55 -5.78
C LEU A 426 -30.20 -20.98 -7.10
N PHE A 427 -29.08 -21.52 -7.58
CA PHE A 427 -28.69 -21.44 -8.98
C PHE A 427 -29.07 -22.73 -9.68
N VAL A 428 -29.86 -22.59 -10.73
CA VAL A 428 -30.31 -23.69 -11.58
C VAL A 428 -29.67 -23.51 -12.96
N GLU A 429 -28.75 -24.40 -13.29
CA GLU A 429 -28.07 -24.44 -14.58
C GLU A 429 -28.71 -25.51 -15.45
N ILE A 430 -29.17 -25.13 -16.65
CA ILE A 430 -29.91 -25.99 -17.55
C ILE A 430 -29.21 -26.03 -18.91
N SER A 431 -28.90 -27.24 -19.36
CA SER A 431 -28.41 -27.53 -20.71
C SER A 431 -29.50 -28.25 -21.50
N LEU A 432 -29.90 -27.65 -22.62
CA LEU A 432 -30.95 -28.13 -23.50
C LEU A 432 -30.43 -29.14 -24.52
N GLN A 433 -31.33 -29.97 -25.03
CA GLN A 433 -31.01 -30.87 -26.14
C GLN A 433 -30.73 -30.09 -27.43
N PRO A 434 -29.82 -30.56 -28.30
CA PRO A 434 -29.54 -29.91 -29.59
C PRO A 434 -30.74 -29.82 -30.54
N SER A 435 -31.80 -30.58 -30.26
CA SER A 435 -33.08 -30.57 -31.00
C SER A 435 -33.96 -29.36 -30.69
N VAL A 436 -33.67 -28.60 -29.63
CA VAL A 436 -34.44 -27.41 -29.25
C VAL A 436 -34.12 -26.27 -30.20
N VAL A 437 -35.11 -25.85 -30.98
CA VAL A 437 -34.98 -24.80 -32.01
C VAL A 437 -35.01 -23.39 -31.41
N ASP A 438 -35.69 -23.22 -30.27
CA ASP A 438 -35.93 -21.90 -29.65
C ASP A 438 -35.60 -21.95 -28.16
N SER A 439 -34.35 -21.62 -27.81
CA SER A 439 -33.86 -21.65 -26.43
C SER A 439 -34.54 -20.61 -25.53
N ILE A 440 -35.01 -19.50 -26.12
CA ILE A 440 -35.67 -18.41 -25.38
C ILE A 440 -37.05 -18.86 -24.87
N LYS A 441 -37.79 -19.64 -25.67
CA LYS A 441 -39.07 -20.21 -25.23
C LYS A 441 -38.91 -21.23 -24.11
N ALA A 442 -37.85 -22.04 -24.16
CA ALA A 442 -37.55 -22.99 -23.10
C ALA A 442 -37.16 -22.27 -21.80
N GLU A 443 -36.42 -21.15 -21.91
CA GLU A 443 -36.07 -20.28 -20.79
C GLU A 443 -37.31 -19.66 -20.14
N SER A 444 -38.22 -19.05 -20.93
CA SER A 444 -39.45 -18.48 -20.39
C SER A 444 -40.37 -19.54 -19.76
N ALA A 445 -40.51 -20.70 -20.40
CA ALA A 445 -41.31 -21.79 -19.86
C ALA A 445 -40.75 -22.35 -18.55
N ALA A 446 -39.41 -22.37 -18.40
CA ALA A 446 -38.78 -22.77 -17.14
C ALA A 446 -39.05 -21.75 -16.01
N ILE A 447 -39.03 -20.45 -16.32
CA ILE A 447 -39.37 -19.38 -15.36
C ILE A 447 -40.83 -19.50 -14.93
N ASP A 448 -41.74 -19.68 -15.89
CA ASP A 448 -43.17 -19.84 -15.62
C ASP A 448 -43.43 -21.07 -14.72
N ALA A 449 -42.74 -22.19 -14.99
CA ALA A 449 -42.84 -23.40 -14.18
C ALA A 449 -42.32 -23.22 -12.74
N PHE A 450 -41.30 -22.40 -12.52
CA PHE A 450 -40.87 -22.03 -11.16
C PHE A 450 -41.89 -21.11 -10.47
N ALA A 451 -42.47 -20.17 -11.22
CA ALA A 451 -43.51 -19.29 -10.71
C ALA A 451 -44.78 -20.04 -10.28
N GLU A 452 -45.15 -21.13 -10.95
CA GLU A 452 -46.27 -22.00 -10.56
C GLU A 452 -46.11 -22.64 -9.17
N ILE A 453 -44.86 -22.85 -8.74
CA ILE A 453 -44.51 -23.42 -7.44
C ILE A 453 -44.31 -22.31 -6.39
N GLY A 454 -44.46 -21.04 -6.78
CA GLY A 454 -44.28 -19.88 -5.90
C GLY A 454 -42.82 -19.50 -5.70
N MET A 455 -41.91 -19.97 -6.56
CA MET A 455 -40.50 -19.58 -6.54
C MET A 455 -40.23 -18.55 -7.64
N GLU A 456 -39.77 -17.35 -7.25
CA GLU A 456 -39.39 -16.33 -8.23
C GLU A 456 -38.06 -16.71 -8.89
N ALA A 457 -38.11 -16.97 -10.20
CA ALA A 457 -36.93 -17.25 -11.02
C ALA A 457 -36.57 -16.04 -11.89
N SER A 458 -35.29 -15.72 -11.96
CA SER A 458 -34.73 -14.66 -12.82
C SER A 458 -33.57 -15.21 -13.63
N VAL A 459 -33.39 -14.69 -14.84
CA VAL A 459 -32.33 -15.13 -15.75
C VAL A 459 -31.02 -14.51 -15.29
N TYR A 460 -30.03 -15.35 -15.01
CA TYR A 460 -28.70 -14.93 -14.61
C TYR A 460 -27.72 -14.90 -15.80
N GLU A 461 -27.78 -15.92 -16.64
CA GLU A 461 -26.94 -16.05 -17.83
C GLU A 461 -27.73 -16.79 -18.91
N SER A 462 -27.76 -16.28 -20.14
CA SER A 462 -28.44 -16.92 -21.27
C SER A 462 -27.45 -17.12 -22.42
N LEU A 463 -27.21 -18.38 -22.77
CA LEU A 463 -26.35 -18.82 -23.86
C LEU A 463 -27.14 -19.78 -24.78
N PRO A 464 -26.71 -19.97 -26.04
CA PRO A 464 -27.36 -20.94 -26.92
C PRO A 464 -27.33 -22.36 -26.31
N LEU A 465 -28.52 -22.97 -26.18
CA LEU A 465 -28.74 -24.28 -25.57
C LEU A 465 -28.33 -24.41 -24.10
N HIS A 466 -28.00 -23.30 -23.42
CA HIS A 466 -27.56 -23.33 -22.03
C HIS A 466 -27.94 -22.05 -21.31
N PHE A 467 -28.67 -22.13 -20.20
CA PHE A 467 -29.03 -20.96 -19.42
C PHE A 467 -28.97 -21.25 -17.93
N LYS A 468 -28.74 -20.19 -17.15
CA LYS A 468 -28.70 -20.21 -15.68
C LYS A 468 -29.80 -19.32 -15.13
N LEU A 469 -30.57 -19.87 -14.22
CA LEU A 469 -31.61 -19.18 -13.48
C LEU A 469 -31.18 -18.99 -12.03
N LYS A 470 -31.50 -17.83 -11.47
CA LYS A 470 -31.43 -17.51 -10.04
C LYS A 470 -32.83 -17.60 -9.49
N VAL A 471 -33.06 -18.57 -8.61
CA VAL A 471 -34.37 -18.89 -8.03
C VAL A 471 -34.36 -18.52 -6.55
N GLY A 472 -35.21 -17.59 -6.13
CA GLY A 472 -35.32 -17.18 -4.74
C GLY A 472 -36.05 -18.23 -3.89
N PHE A 473 -35.61 -18.44 -2.65
CA PHE A 473 -36.40 -19.18 -1.67
C PHE A 473 -37.60 -18.35 -1.21
N GLN A 474 -38.73 -19.02 -1.00
CA GLN A 474 -39.93 -18.39 -0.45
C GLN A 474 -39.68 -18.04 1.03
N GLN A 475 -39.79 -16.75 1.39
CA GLN A 475 -39.69 -16.29 2.78
C GLN A 475 -40.98 -16.62 3.54
N ASP A 476 -41.14 -17.88 3.96
CA ASP A 476 -42.16 -18.25 4.95
C ASP A 476 -41.54 -18.49 6.33
N VAL A 477 -42.24 -17.97 7.34
CA VAL A 477 -41.77 -17.56 8.68
C VAL A 477 -41.32 -18.70 9.61
N ASP A 478 -41.39 -19.98 9.24
CA ASP A 478 -41.10 -21.07 10.19
C ASP A 478 -40.12 -22.14 9.68
N THR A 479 -38.93 -22.12 10.30
CA THR A 479 -38.04 -23.26 10.60
C THR A 479 -37.19 -23.93 9.51
N ASN A 480 -35.99 -24.35 9.95
CA ASN A 480 -34.84 -24.97 9.26
C ASN A 480 -35.10 -26.14 8.28
N ASN A 481 -36.34 -26.55 8.03
CA ASN A 481 -36.70 -27.61 7.09
C ASN A 481 -37.20 -27.11 5.72
N ASN A 482 -37.43 -25.80 5.55
CA ASN A 482 -37.97 -25.26 4.30
C ASN A 482 -36.98 -25.29 3.13
N SER A 483 -35.67 -25.09 3.35
CA SER A 483 -34.69 -25.06 2.26
C SER A 483 -34.52 -26.43 1.59
N ILE A 484 -34.56 -27.53 2.36
CA ILE A 484 -34.48 -28.89 1.84
C ILE A 484 -35.76 -29.25 1.08
N THR A 485 -36.92 -28.87 1.60
CA THR A 485 -38.21 -29.08 0.93
C THR A 485 -38.30 -28.30 -0.38
N GLN A 486 -37.92 -27.02 -0.37
CA GLN A 486 -37.90 -26.16 -1.56
C GLN A 486 -36.89 -26.68 -2.60
N LEU A 487 -35.73 -27.16 -2.16
CA LEU A 487 -34.77 -27.82 -3.06
C LEU A 487 -35.38 -29.10 -3.68
N ALA A 488 -36.03 -29.94 -2.89
CA ALA A 488 -36.71 -31.14 -3.40
C ALA A 488 -37.85 -30.80 -4.39
N GLU A 489 -38.60 -29.73 -4.14
CA GLU A 489 -39.63 -29.22 -5.05
C GLU A 489 -39.05 -28.71 -6.37
N ALA A 490 -37.93 -27.97 -6.32
CA ALA A 490 -37.21 -27.54 -7.51
C ALA A 490 -36.75 -28.74 -8.36
N PHE A 491 -36.16 -29.77 -7.74
CA PHE A 491 -35.78 -31.00 -8.44
C PHE A 491 -36.98 -31.72 -9.04
N ARG A 492 -38.10 -31.81 -8.29
CA ARG A 492 -39.33 -32.46 -8.77
C ARG A 492 -39.91 -31.72 -9.98
N MET A 493 -39.91 -30.39 -9.97
CA MET A 493 -40.37 -29.57 -11.08
C MET A 493 -39.55 -29.85 -12.34
N LEU A 494 -38.22 -29.77 -12.22
CA LEU A 494 -37.31 -29.96 -13.35
C LEU A 494 -37.43 -31.37 -13.95
N GLU A 495 -37.61 -32.42 -13.14
CA GLU A 495 -37.79 -33.77 -13.67
C GLU A 495 -39.17 -34.00 -14.30
N THR A 496 -40.22 -33.39 -13.74
CA THR A 496 -41.58 -33.50 -14.31
C THR A 496 -41.64 -32.83 -15.68
N ASN A 497 -41.01 -31.66 -15.80
CA ASN A 497 -41.04 -30.84 -17.01
C ASN A 497 -39.88 -31.10 -17.97
N LYS A 498 -39.02 -32.09 -17.69
CA LYS A 498 -37.79 -32.39 -18.46
C LYS A 498 -38.03 -32.64 -19.94
N ALA A 499 -39.08 -33.42 -20.25
CA ALA A 499 -39.43 -33.77 -21.63
C ALA A 499 -40.04 -32.57 -22.38
N GLU A 500 -40.82 -31.74 -21.70
CA GLU A 500 -41.50 -30.58 -22.26
C GLU A 500 -40.54 -29.40 -22.50
N LEU A 501 -39.63 -29.16 -21.55
CA LEU A 501 -38.59 -28.13 -21.63
C LEU A 501 -37.39 -28.54 -22.50
N GLY A 502 -37.31 -29.81 -22.92
CA GLY A 502 -36.20 -30.31 -23.74
C GLY A 502 -34.85 -30.33 -23.02
N ILE A 503 -34.84 -30.56 -21.71
CA ILE A 503 -33.63 -30.54 -20.87
C ILE A 503 -32.80 -31.81 -21.11
N GLN A 504 -31.51 -31.64 -21.40
CA GLN A 504 -30.54 -32.75 -21.48
C GLN A 504 -29.88 -32.99 -20.11
N PHE A 505 -29.37 -31.93 -19.50
CA PHE A 505 -28.72 -31.94 -18.19
C PHE A 505 -29.16 -30.73 -17.38
N TYR A 506 -29.27 -30.88 -16.07
CA TYR A 506 -29.46 -29.75 -15.17
C TYR A 506 -28.61 -29.93 -13.91
N SER A 507 -28.24 -28.82 -13.30
CA SER A 507 -27.55 -28.76 -12.02
C SER A 507 -28.27 -27.76 -11.13
N VAL A 508 -28.60 -28.17 -9.91
CA VAL A 508 -29.20 -27.28 -8.91
C VAL A 508 -28.20 -27.16 -7.77
N ALA A 509 -27.77 -25.94 -7.49
CA ALA A 509 -26.85 -25.63 -6.41
C ALA A 509 -27.43 -24.51 -5.54
N LEU A 510 -27.11 -24.54 -4.24
CA LEU A 510 -27.37 -23.38 -3.38
C LEU A 510 -26.51 -22.21 -3.85
N MET A 511 -27.04 -20.99 -3.70
CA MET A 511 -26.26 -19.79 -3.94
C MET A 511 -25.01 -19.78 -3.05
N SER A 512 -23.83 -19.69 -3.66
CA SER A 512 -22.58 -19.52 -2.93
C SER A 512 -22.30 -18.04 -2.70
N LEU A 513 -21.60 -17.73 -1.61
CA LEU A 513 -21.11 -16.37 -1.36
C LEU A 513 -20.15 -15.89 -2.45
N GLU A 514 -19.40 -16.81 -3.07
CA GLU A 514 -18.55 -16.48 -4.22
C GLU A 514 -19.38 -15.90 -5.38
N GLN A 515 -20.56 -16.48 -5.63
CA GLN A 515 -21.43 -16.01 -6.69
C GLN A 515 -22.04 -14.64 -6.37
N ILE A 516 -22.45 -14.42 -5.11
CA ILE A 516 -22.89 -13.11 -4.64
C ILE A 516 -21.78 -12.08 -4.76
N PHE A 517 -20.54 -12.45 -4.41
CA PHE A 517 -19.39 -11.59 -4.55
C PHE A 517 -19.15 -11.20 -6.03
N ILE A 518 -19.30 -12.14 -6.96
CA ILE A 518 -19.24 -11.87 -8.41
C ILE A 518 -20.36 -10.91 -8.82
N ASP A 519 -21.61 -11.16 -8.40
CA ASP A 519 -22.78 -10.32 -8.70
C ASP A 519 -22.58 -8.88 -8.20
N LEU A 520 -22.10 -8.72 -6.97
CA LEU A 520 -21.82 -7.41 -6.40
C LEU A 520 -20.65 -6.72 -7.12
N SER A 521 -19.61 -7.49 -7.48
CA SER A 521 -18.43 -6.96 -8.18
C SER A 521 -18.74 -6.49 -9.60
N ARG A 522 -19.75 -7.07 -10.29
CA ARG A 522 -20.20 -6.61 -11.61
C ARG A 522 -20.59 -5.14 -11.62
N LYS A 523 -21.20 -4.64 -10.54
CA LYS A 523 -21.56 -3.22 -10.40
C LYS A 523 -20.36 -2.28 -10.52
N GLN A 524 -19.17 -2.71 -10.08
CA GLN A 524 -17.95 -1.92 -10.22
C GLN A 524 -17.52 -1.80 -11.68
N PHE A 525 -17.62 -2.90 -12.45
CA PHE A 525 -17.29 -2.90 -13.87
C PHE A 525 -18.30 -2.11 -14.70
N GLU A 526 -19.60 -2.25 -14.41
CA GLU A 526 -20.66 -1.46 -15.04
C GLU A 526 -20.46 0.04 -14.80
N THR A 527 -20.10 0.43 -13.57
CA THR A 527 -19.80 1.83 -13.26
C THR A 527 -18.58 2.34 -14.05
N ASP A 528 -17.50 1.54 -14.14
CA ASP A 528 -16.31 1.90 -14.91
C ASP A 528 -16.60 1.97 -16.44
N GLU A 529 -17.44 1.07 -16.96
CA GLU A 529 -17.88 1.03 -18.36
C GLU A 529 -18.81 2.19 -18.70
N GLU A 530 -19.86 2.46 -17.91
CA GLU A 530 -20.73 3.63 -18.08
C GLU A 530 -19.93 4.94 -18.03
N LEU A 531 -18.97 5.03 -17.11
CA LEU A 531 -18.06 6.16 -17.01
C LEU A 531 -17.16 6.25 -18.26
N SER A 532 -16.86 5.14 -18.93
CA SER A 532 -16.11 5.09 -20.19
C SER A 532 -16.96 5.46 -21.41
N GLU A 533 -18.22 5.02 -21.45
CA GLU A 533 -19.18 5.29 -22.54
C GLU A 533 -19.66 6.74 -22.52
N ARG A 534 -20.00 7.30 -21.35
CA ARG A 534 -20.29 8.74 -21.21
C ARG A 534 -19.12 9.61 -21.68
N LYS A 535 -17.87 9.13 -21.54
CA LYS A 535 -16.67 9.81 -22.06
C LYS A 535 -16.55 9.73 -23.57
N GLN A 536 -17.00 8.66 -24.22
CA GLN A 536 -17.02 8.53 -25.68
C GLN A 536 -18.12 9.41 -26.28
N LEU A 537 -19.31 9.44 -25.66
CA LEU A 537 -20.41 10.30 -26.09
C LEU A 537 -20.14 11.79 -25.90
N ALA A 538 -19.34 12.18 -24.90
CA ALA A 538 -18.90 13.57 -24.71
C ALA A 538 -17.75 13.99 -25.66
N GLN A 539 -17.20 13.04 -26.44
CA GLN A 539 -16.16 13.28 -27.45
C GLN A 539 -16.71 13.32 -28.88
N LEU A 540 -17.96 12.90 -29.08
CA LEU A 540 -18.76 13.09 -30.30
C LEU A 540 -19.58 14.37 -30.17
#